data_AF-A0A7C7Z2D5-F1
#
_entry.id   AF-A0A7C7Z2D5-F1
#
_cell.length_a   1.000
_cell.length_b   1.000
_cell.length_c   1.000
_cell.angle_alpha   90.00
_cell.angle_beta   90.00
_cell.angle_gamma   90.00
#
_symmetry.space_group_name_H-M   'P 1'
#
loop_
_entity.id
_entity.type
_entity.pdbx_description
1 polymer ?
#
loop_
_entity_poly.entity_id
_entity_poly.type
_entity_poly.pdbx_seq_one_letter_code
_entity_poly.pdbx_strand_id
1 'polypeptide(L)'
;MLRLRLEQHPAPTGKKDADMLLAWLLDTLGLVRRRNDADSTDATQRPLHRLMRDHLVKEPMKGVDAKTLAEQLGISMTALHHHLKGLQSVRIVASEIGENGWQMHHLRCGSLSAAIDLLHLEVRGILSLRLAPLSEWQTGSVTQEGDSDVDVQDLKLRICEPRPLQGKEDEIDAFLNDFGLRGERPKEKSGKDLTRLIFEKMLSANHPISLDEAVAEWGATRPRLARTFDRFRAAGLA
;
A
#
# COMPACT_ATOMS: atom_id res chain seq x y z
N MET A 1 -6.16 -5.10 11.36
CA MET A 1 -4.90 -5.62 10.79
C MET A 1 -4.28 -4.55 9.92
N LEU A 2 -2.95 -4.41 9.96
CA LEU A 2 -2.24 -3.45 9.10
C LEU A 2 -2.46 -3.81 7.64
N ARG A 3 -2.81 -2.80 6.85
CA ARG A 3 -2.89 -2.82 5.39
C ARG A 3 -2.46 -1.46 4.88
N LEU A 4 -1.24 -1.41 4.37
CA LEU A 4 -0.61 -0.24 3.80
C LEU A 4 -0.39 -0.44 2.30
N ARG A 5 -0.59 0.63 1.53
CA ARG A 5 -0.13 0.75 0.15
C ARG A 5 0.89 1.86 0.15
N LEU A 6 2.15 1.51 0.01
CA LEU A 6 3.25 2.45 -0.06
C LEU A 6 3.50 2.78 -1.53
N GLU A 7 3.44 4.06 -1.88
CA GLU A 7 3.76 4.56 -3.21
C GLU A 7 4.88 5.60 -3.11
N GLN A 8 5.91 5.44 -3.93
CA GLN A 8 6.96 6.42 -4.06
C GLN A 8 6.41 7.64 -4.78
N HIS A 9 6.63 8.80 -4.17
CA HIS A 9 6.35 10.09 -4.76
C HIS A 9 7.56 10.99 -4.60
N PRO A 10 7.85 11.85 -5.60
CA PRO A 10 8.91 12.83 -5.48
C PRO A 10 8.65 13.72 -4.26
N ALA A 11 9.73 14.10 -3.57
CA ALA A 11 9.62 15.00 -2.43
C ALA A 11 8.93 16.31 -2.86
N PRO A 12 8.02 16.86 -2.03
CA PRO A 12 7.33 18.09 -2.38
C PRO A 12 8.33 19.26 -2.44
N THR A 13 8.07 20.22 -3.33
CA THR A 13 8.90 21.41 -3.50
C THR A 13 8.91 22.29 -2.23
N GLY A 14 7.77 22.40 -1.56
CA GLY A 14 7.61 23.11 -0.28
C GLY A 14 8.02 22.29 0.93
N LYS A 15 9.32 22.05 1.12
CA LYS A 15 9.84 21.25 2.26
C LYS A 15 9.53 21.80 3.67
N LYS A 16 9.05 23.04 3.76
CA LYS A 16 8.65 23.69 5.02
C LYS A 16 7.14 23.95 5.11
N ASP A 17 6.40 23.66 4.04
CA ASP A 17 4.96 23.83 4.01
C ASP A 17 4.31 22.56 4.60
N ALA A 18 3.74 22.70 5.78
CA ALA A 18 3.11 21.60 6.51
C ALA A 18 1.95 20.98 5.73
N ASP A 19 1.20 21.78 4.96
CA ASP A 19 0.10 21.28 4.14
C ASP A 19 0.64 20.47 2.96
N MET A 20 1.67 20.96 2.26
CA MET A 20 2.28 20.19 1.17
C MET A 20 2.89 18.87 1.67
N LEU A 21 3.55 18.89 2.84
CA LEU A 21 4.13 17.69 3.45
C LEU A 21 3.06 16.68 3.88
N LEU A 22 1.96 17.16 4.46
CA LEU A 22 0.84 16.30 4.85
C LEU A 22 0.19 15.66 3.62
N ALA A 23 -0.07 16.43 2.57
CA ALA A 23 -0.61 15.91 1.31
C ALA A 23 0.31 14.84 0.70
N TRP A 24 1.61 15.10 0.64
CA TRP A 24 2.60 14.13 0.17
C TRP A 24 2.64 12.86 1.02
N LEU A 25 2.54 12.97 2.35
CA LEU A 25 2.50 11.82 3.24
C LEU A 25 1.25 10.96 3.01
N LEU A 26 0.07 11.58 2.87
CA LEU A 26 -1.19 10.87 2.62
C LEU A 26 -1.20 10.14 1.27
N ASP A 27 -0.61 10.75 0.25
CA ASP A 27 -0.40 10.13 -1.06
C ASP A 27 0.58 8.95 -0.94
N THR A 28 1.71 9.14 -0.24
CA THR A 28 2.74 8.10 -0.03
C THR A 28 2.19 6.88 0.72
N LEU A 29 1.28 7.09 1.67
CA LEU A 29 0.58 6.02 2.39
C LEU A 29 -0.60 5.41 1.61
N GLY A 30 -0.81 5.83 0.35
CA GLY A 30 -1.83 5.30 -0.55
C GLY A 30 -3.26 5.53 -0.06
N LEU A 31 -3.47 6.55 0.79
CA LEU A 31 -4.76 6.86 1.40
C LEU A 31 -5.67 7.67 0.48
N VAL A 32 -5.09 8.32 -0.51
CA VAL A 32 -5.81 9.07 -1.52
C VAL A 32 -5.79 8.29 -2.84
N ARG A 33 -6.97 7.94 -3.35
CA ARG A 33 -7.08 7.36 -4.69
C ARG A 33 -7.17 8.49 -5.71
N ARG A 34 -6.11 8.69 -6.50
CA ARG A 34 -6.17 9.53 -7.71
C ARG A 34 -7.01 8.80 -8.75
N ARG A 35 -8.28 9.19 -8.89
CA ARG A 35 -9.22 8.50 -9.77
C ARG A 35 -9.13 8.97 -11.22
N ASN A 36 -8.47 10.10 -11.49
CA ASN A 36 -8.02 10.62 -12.80
C ASN A 36 -7.11 11.86 -12.56
N ASP A 37 -6.23 12.20 -13.51
CA ASP A 37 -5.44 13.46 -13.50
C ASP A 37 -6.30 14.74 -13.50
N ALA A 38 -7.61 14.60 -13.72
CA ALA A 38 -8.60 15.68 -13.74
C ALA A 38 -9.25 15.98 -12.37
N ASP A 39 -8.82 15.32 -11.28
CA ASP A 39 -9.32 15.62 -9.94
C ASP A 39 -8.63 16.90 -9.42
N SER A 40 -9.06 18.04 -9.98
CA SER A 40 -8.53 19.39 -9.80
C SER A 40 -8.77 20.00 -8.41
N THR A 41 -9.30 19.20 -7.48
CA THR A 41 -9.49 19.65 -6.09
C THR A 41 -8.13 19.75 -5.42
N ASP A 42 -7.79 20.97 -4.99
CA ASP A 42 -6.63 21.26 -4.16
C ASP A 42 -6.54 20.21 -3.03
N ALA A 43 -5.36 19.57 -2.91
CA ALA A 43 -5.13 18.50 -1.96
C ALA A 43 -5.51 18.93 -0.53
N THR A 44 -5.28 20.21 -0.19
CA THR A 44 -5.57 20.79 1.13
C THR A 44 -7.07 20.87 1.44
N GLN A 45 -7.92 20.90 0.42
CA GLN A 45 -9.38 20.98 0.55
C GLN A 45 -10.03 19.60 0.69
N ARG A 46 -9.28 18.52 0.45
CA ARG A 46 -9.81 17.15 0.52
C ARG A 46 -10.23 16.83 1.97
N PRO A 47 -11.37 16.15 2.19
CA PRO A 47 -11.84 15.88 3.54
C PRO A 47 -10.86 15.10 4.41
N LEU A 48 -10.07 14.18 3.83
CA LEU A 48 -9.03 13.46 4.56
C LEU A 48 -7.90 14.39 5.05
N HIS A 49 -7.47 15.34 4.20
CA HIS A 49 -6.44 16.30 4.57
C HIS A 49 -6.93 17.19 5.71
N ARG A 50 -8.15 17.71 5.59
CA ARG A 50 -8.79 18.52 6.63
C ARG A 50 -8.99 17.75 7.93
N LEU A 51 -9.41 16.48 7.87
CA LEU A 51 -9.51 15.61 9.04
C LEU A 51 -8.16 15.52 9.77
N MET A 52 -7.08 15.30 9.03
CA MET A 52 -5.74 15.23 9.60
C MET A 52 -5.30 16.58 10.16
N ARG A 53 -5.35 17.65 9.37
CA ARG A 53 -4.85 18.97 9.76
C ARG A 53 -5.65 19.61 10.87
N ASP A 54 -6.98 19.68 10.70
CA ASP A 54 -7.85 20.51 11.53
C ASP A 54 -8.24 19.81 12.85
N HIS A 55 -8.10 18.48 12.92
CA HIS A 55 -8.48 17.69 14.10
C HIS A 55 -7.32 16.85 14.64
N LEU A 56 -6.82 15.88 13.87
CA LEU A 56 -5.90 14.85 14.40
C LEU A 56 -4.49 15.39 14.70
N VAL A 57 -3.95 16.28 13.88
CA VAL A 57 -2.63 16.88 14.08
C VAL A 57 -2.72 18.08 15.02
N LYS A 58 -3.81 18.86 14.92
CA LYS A 58 -4.02 20.03 15.77
C LYS A 58 -4.19 19.69 17.24
N GLU A 59 -4.96 18.64 17.55
CA GLU A 59 -5.26 18.20 18.93
C GLU A 59 -5.08 16.67 19.05
N PRO A 60 -3.84 16.15 18.99
CA PRO A 60 -3.60 14.72 18.75
C PRO A 60 -4.03 13.78 19.87
N MET A 61 -4.10 14.29 21.11
CA MET A 61 -4.55 13.56 22.29
C MET A 61 -6.06 13.65 22.51
N LYS A 62 -6.78 14.45 21.72
CA LYS A 62 -8.22 14.62 21.87
C LYS A 62 -8.96 13.60 21.03
N GLY A 63 -9.70 12.72 21.70
CA GLY A 63 -10.69 11.87 21.04
C GLY A 63 -11.89 12.70 20.56
N VAL A 64 -12.30 12.49 19.31
CA VAL A 64 -13.53 13.08 18.75
C VAL A 64 -14.41 11.98 18.16
N ASP A 65 -15.70 12.02 18.45
CA ASP A 65 -16.65 11.05 17.90
C ASP A 65 -16.90 11.31 16.40
N ALA A 66 -17.32 10.28 15.69
CA ALA A 66 -17.52 10.34 14.25
C ALA A 66 -18.62 11.33 13.82
N LYS A 67 -19.67 11.54 14.64
CA LYS A 67 -20.75 12.47 14.29
C LYS A 67 -20.22 13.91 14.29
N THR A 68 -19.52 14.29 15.35
CA THR A 68 -18.87 15.60 15.46
C THR A 68 -17.89 15.84 14.31
N LEU A 69 -17.05 14.86 13.97
CA LEU A 69 -16.11 14.97 12.85
C LEU A 69 -16.83 15.16 11.50
N ALA A 70 -17.91 14.43 11.25
CA ALA A 70 -18.66 14.53 10.00
C ALA A 70 -19.32 15.90 9.84
N GLU A 71 -19.91 16.42 10.92
CA GLU A 71 -20.50 17.76 10.96
C GLU A 71 -19.45 18.86 10.71
N GLN A 72 -18.30 18.79 11.38
CA GLN A 72 -17.24 19.79 11.25
C GLN A 72 -16.55 19.77 9.88
N LEU A 73 -16.42 18.59 9.26
CA LEU A 73 -15.86 18.43 7.92
C LEU A 73 -16.88 18.73 6.81
N GLY A 74 -18.18 18.76 7.14
CA GLY A 74 -19.25 18.94 6.16
C GLY A 74 -19.40 17.74 5.21
N ILE A 75 -19.15 16.52 5.68
CA ILE A 75 -19.21 15.29 4.87
C ILE A 75 -20.20 14.28 5.45
N SER A 76 -20.63 13.31 4.64
CA SER A 76 -21.49 12.23 5.12
C SER A 76 -20.73 11.29 6.07
N MET A 77 -21.47 10.65 6.98
CA MET A 77 -20.93 9.61 7.87
C MET A 77 -20.27 8.47 7.09
N THR A 78 -20.80 8.11 5.93
CA THR A 78 -20.23 7.07 5.06
C THR A 78 -18.86 7.49 4.50
N ALA A 79 -18.73 8.74 4.06
CA ALA A 79 -17.46 9.27 3.57
C ALA A 79 -16.42 9.33 4.70
N LEU A 80 -16.82 9.82 5.88
CA LEU A 80 -15.95 9.83 7.07
C LEU A 80 -15.50 8.43 7.45
N HIS A 81 -16.42 7.45 7.49
CA HIS A 81 -16.09 6.07 7.80
C HIS A 81 -15.04 5.51 6.84
N HIS A 82 -15.12 5.84 5.55
CA HIS A 82 -14.11 5.46 4.57
C HIS A 82 -12.73 6.03 4.89
N HIS A 83 -12.65 7.30 5.27
CA HIS A 83 -11.39 7.95 5.66
C HIS A 83 -10.80 7.36 6.94
N LEU A 84 -11.62 7.23 8.00
CA LEU A 84 -11.20 6.64 9.27
C LEU A 84 -10.73 5.20 9.10
N LYS A 85 -11.45 4.40 8.31
CA LYS A 85 -11.04 3.01 8.01
C LYS A 85 -9.69 2.94 7.30
N GLY A 86 -9.40 3.87 6.39
CA GLY A 86 -8.10 3.98 5.74
C GLY A 86 -6.99 4.31 6.73
N LEU A 87 -7.19 5.34 7.56
CA LEU A 87 -6.22 5.76 8.58
C LEU A 87 -5.98 4.69 9.65
N GLN A 88 -7.04 3.96 10.06
CA GLN A 88 -6.94 2.83 10.96
C GLN A 88 -6.22 1.64 10.31
N SER A 89 -6.43 1.39 9.01
CA SER A 89 -5.74 0.30 8.31
C SER A 89 -4.24 0.52 8.18
N VAL A 90 -3.79 1.78 8.13
CA VAL A 90 -2.36 2.15 8.21
C VAL A 90 -1.91 2.50 9.63
N ARG A 91 -2.75 2.26 10.65
CA ARG A 91 -2.46 2.49 12.08
C ARG A 91 -2.00 3.92 12.43
N ILE A 92 -2.48 4.92 11.71
CA ILE A 92 -2.28 6.33 12.06
C ILE A 92 -3.33 6.80 13.07
N VAL A 93 -4.56 6.29 12.95
CA VAL A 93 -5.66 6.60 13.87
C VAL A 93 -5.97 5.40 14.77
N ALA A 94 -6.15 5.68 16.05
CA ALA A 94 -6.65 4.74 17.05
C ALA A 94 -8.07 5.14 17.47
N SER A 95 -8.75 4.24 18.18
CA SER A 95 -10.09 4.52 18.68
C SER A 95 -10.37 3.78 19.96
N GLU A 96 -11.04 4.46 20.88
CA GLU A 96 -11.41 3.96 22.19
C GLU A 96 -12.86 4.33 22.50
N ILE A 97 -13.49 3.60 23.41
CA ILE A 97 -14.85 3.93 23.87
C ILE A 97 -14.71 5.06 24.91
N GLY A 98 -15.32 6.21 24.63
CA GLY A 98 -15.35 7.34 25.55
C GLY A 98 -16.34 7.14 26.69
N GLU A 99 -16.31 8.03 27.69
CA GLU A 99 -17.21 8.00 28.85
C GLU A 99 -18.70 8.08 28.47
N ASN A 100 -18.98 8.73 27.34
CA ASN A 100 -20.31 8.87 26.77
C ASN A 100 -20.76 7.63 25.96
N GLY A 101 -19.96 6.56 25.94
CA GLY A 101 -20.23 5.31 25.21
C GLY A 101 -19.95 5.35 23.71
N TRP A 102 -19.52 6.51 23.17
CA TRP A 102 -19.23 6.67 21.75
C TRP A 102 -17.79 6.31 21.44
N GLN A 103 -17.55 5.81 20.23
CA GLN A 103 -16.19 5.56 19.74
C GLN A 103 -15.50 6.89 19.44
N MET A 104 -14.41 7.16 20.14
CA MET A 104 -13.62 8.38 20.05
C MET A 104 -12.37 8.12 19.21
N HIS A 105 -12.21 8.85 18.10
CA HIS A 105 -11.07 8.73 17.20
C HIS A 105 -9.99 9.74 17.54
N HIS A 106 -8.74 9.30 17.61
CA HIS A 106 -7.59 10.13 17.95
C HIS A 106 -6.33 9.68 17.20
N LEU A 107 -5.29 10.50 17.21
CA LEU A 107 -4.01 10.17 16.59
C LEU A 107 -3.28 9.14 17.44
N ARG A 108 -2.89 8.01 16.85
CA ARG A 108 -2.20 6.94 17.57
C ARG A 108 -0.90 7.49 18.18
N CYS A 109 -0.55 7.05 19.39
CA CYS A 109 0.67 7.47 20.09
C CYS A 109 0.74 8.99 20.40
N GLY A 110 -0.35 9.73 20.28
CA GLY A 110 -0.43 11.13 20.72
C GLY A 110 0.33 12.15 19.86
N SER A 111 0.94 11.73 18.75
CA SER A 111 1.56 12.62 17.76
C SER A 111 1.75 11.91 16.42
N LEU A 112 1.87 12.68 15.33
CA LEU A 112 2.00 12.10 13.98
C LEU A 112 3.36 11.42 13.82
N SER A 113 4.43 12.03 14.34
CA SER A 113 5.78 11.47 14.29
C SER A 113 5.84 10.13 15.03
N ALA A 114 5.30 10.04 16.25
CA ALA A 114 5.29 8.78 16.99
C ALA A 114 4.44 7.69 16.31
N ALA A 115 3.30 8.07 15.71
CA ALA A 115 2.49 7.13 14.92
C ALA A 115 3.26 6.58 13.71
N ILE A 116 4.00 7.44 13.01
CA ILE A 116 4.82 7.06 11.85
C ILE A 116 6.03 6.21 12.26
N ASP A 117 6.70 6.55 13.36
CA ASP A 117 7.83 5.76 13.88
C ASP A 117 7.39 4.34 14.24
N LEU A 118 6.24 4.21 14.91
CA LEU A 118 5.69 2.90 15.25
C LEU A 118 5.21 2.14 14.01
N LEU A 119 4.57 2.83 13.05
CA LEU A 119 4.21 2.25 11.76
C LEU A 119 5.45 1.73 11.02
N HIS A 120 6.55 2.47 11.02
CA HIS A 120 7.81 2.06 10.39
C HIS A 120 8.34 0.74 10.99
N LEU A 121 8.37 0.64 12.32
CA LEU A 121 8.80 -0.58 13.01
C LEU A 121 7.91 -1.77 12.67
N GLU A 122 6.59 -1.58 12.71
CA GLU A 122 5.61 -2.62 12.39
C GLU A 122 5.71 -3.08 10.93
N VAL A 123 5.83 -2.13 10.00
CA VAL A 123 5.99 -2.40 8.57
C VAL A 123 7.25 -3.24 8.31
N ARG A 124 8.38 -2.90 8.94
CA ARG A 124 9.62 -3.68 8.80
C ARG A 124 9.44 -5.11 9.31
N GLY A 125 8.87 -5.28 10.50
CA GLY A 125 8.62 -6.62 11.07
C GLY A 125 7.68 -7.46 10.19
N ILE A 126 6.60 -6.85 9.69
CA ILE A 126 5.67 -7.52 8.79
C ILE A 126 6.36 -7.91 7.49
N LEU A 127 7.11 -7.00 6.85
CA LEU A 127 7.85 -7.32 5.62
C LEU A 127 8.82 -8.48 5.83
N SER A 128 9.59 -8.50 6.93
CA SER A 128 10.48 -9.62 7.24
C SER A 128 9.74 -10.95 7.32
N LEU A 129 8.59 -11.00 8.01
CA LEU A 129 7.76 -12.21 8.08
C LEU A 129 7.21 -12.62 6.71
N ARG A 130 6.78 -11.65 5.91
CA ARG A 130 6.13 -11.88 4.61
C ARG A 130 7.12 -12.33 3.54
N LEU A 131 8.37 -11.90 3.62
CA LEU A 131 9.43 -12.23 2.67
C LEU A 131 10.22 -13.48 3.07
N ALA A 132 10.12 -13.93 4.33
CA ALA A 132 10.84 -15.12 4.82
C ALA A 132 10.64 -16.38 3.94
N PRO A 133 9.44 -16.71 3.42
CA PRO A 133 9.27 -17.90 2.58
C PRO A 133 10.03 -17.85 1.25
N LEU A 134 10.43 -16.66 0.78
CA LEU A 134 11.12 -16.53 -0.51
C LEU A 134 12.45 -17.31 -0.55
N SER A 135 13.16 -17.41 0.57
CA SER A 135 14.41 -18.18 0.62
C SER A 135 14.19 -19.68 0.44
N GLU A 136 13.00 -20.19 0.77
CA GLU A 136 12.64 -21.60 0.59
C GLU A 136 12.05 -21.84 -0.81
N TRP A 137 11.28 -20.89 -1.34
CA TRP A 137 10.65 -21.01 -2.65
C TRP A 137 11.63 -20.77 -3.81
N GLN A 138 12.64 -19.93 -3.59
CA GLN A 138 13.66 -19.63 -4.60
C GLN A 138 14.60 -20.81 -4.75
N THR A 139 14.55 -21.45 -5.92
CA THR A 139 15.39 -22.59 -6.29
C THR A 139 16.38 -22.25 -7.40
N GLY A 140 16.08 -21.20 -8.18
CA GLY A 140 16.97 -20.65 -9.19
C GLY A 140 17.90 -19.56 -8.64
N SER A 141 18.95 -19.28 -9.37
CA SER A 141 19.90 -18.21 -9.06
C SER A 141 20.23 -17.41 -10.30
N VAL A 142 20.04 -16.10 -10.22
CA VAL A 142 20.43 -15.16 -11.26
C VAL A 142 21.45 -14.19 -10.66
N THR A 143 22.68 -14.23 -11.16
CA THR A 143 23.63 -13.14 -10.92
C THR A 143 23.23 -11.95 -11.77
N GLN A 144 22.92 -10.82 -11.13
CA GLN A 144 22.80 -9.55 -11.83
C GLN A 144 24.21 -9.15 -12.33
N GLU A 145 24.45 -9.28 -13.63
CA GLU A 145 25.66 -8.78 -14.26
C GLU A 145 25.50 -7.29 -14.57
N GLY A 146 26.20 -6.44 -13.81
CA GLY A 146 26.41 -5.02 -14.08
C GLY A 146 25.38 -4.05 -13.47
N ASP A 147 25.83 -2.80 -13.28
CA ASP A 147 24.97 -1.62 -13.13
C ASP A 147 24.22 -1.44 -14.46
N SER A 148 23.12 -2.16 -14.62
CA SER A 148 22.18 -1.83 -15.67
C SER A 148 21.49 -0.54 -15.26
N ASP A 149 21.42 0.42 -16.18
CA ASP A 149 20.65 1.67 -16.08
C ASP A 149 19.15 1.31 -16.13
N VAL A 150 18.72 0.45 -15.19
CA VAL A 150 17.37 -0.11 -15.13
C VAL A 150 16.47 1.05 -14.80
N ASP A 151 15.58 1.38 -15.72
CA ASP A 151 14.51 2.37 -15.54
C ASP A 151 13.86 2.17 -14.16
N VAL A 152 14.21 3.01 -13.19
CA VAL A 152 13.82 2.82 -11.80
C VAL A 152 12.35 3.18 -11.73
N GLN A 153 11.49 2.16 -11.72
CA GLN A 153 10.08 2.36 -11.49
C GLN A 153 9.85 2.86 -10.07
N ASP A 154 8.94 3.83 -9.95
CA ASP A 154 8.48 4.28 -8.64
C ASP A 154 7.99 3.08 -7.82
N LEU A 155 8.56 2.92 -6.62
CA LEU A 155 8.20 1.84 -5.71
C LEU A 155 6.69 1.87 -5.43
N LYS A 156 6.05 0.73 -5.62
CA LYS A 156 4.65 0.51 -5.28
C LYS A 156 4.50 -0.83 -4.60
N LEU A 157 4.35 -0.78 -3.28
CA LEU A 157 4.32 -1.96 -2.44
C LEU A 157 3.04 -2.01 -1.62
N ARG A 158 2.38 -3.16 -1.61
CA ARG A 158 1.31 -3.42 -0.65
C ARG A 158 1.85 -4.27 0.50
N ILE A 159 1.61 -3.81 1.72
CA ILE A 159 2.10 -4.43 2.94
C ILE A 159 0.90 -4.77 3.79
N CYS A 160 0.69 -6.06 4.04
CA CYS A 160 -0.41 -6.55 4.85
C CYS A 160 0.12 -7.56 5.87
N GLU A 161 -0.43 -7.51 7.08
CA GLU A 161 -0.23 -8.57 8.05
C GLU A 161 -0.61 -9.94 7.47
N PRO A 162 0.12 -11.02 7.83
CA PRO A 162 -0.29 -12.37 7.51
C PRO A 162 -1.73 -12.61 7.93
N ARG A 163 -2.51 -13.23 7.05
CA ARG A 163 -3.93 -13.54 7.27
C ARG A 163 -4.16 -15.03 7.03
N PRO A 164 -5.26 -15.59 7.57
CA PRO A 164 -5.68 -16.93 7.18
C PRO A 164 -5.84 -17.04 5.66
N LEU A 165 -5.42 -18.18 5.11
CA LEU A 165 -5.67 -18.56 3.72
C LEU A 165 -7.18 -18.62 3.46
N GLN A 166 -7.61 -18.18 2.28
CA GLN A 166 -9.03 -18.13 1.93
C GLN A 166 -9.35 -19.06 0.77
N GLY A 167 -10.43 -19.84 0.91
CA GLY A 167 -10.94 -20.70 -0.16
C GLY A 167 -9.92 -21.75 -0.60
N LYS A 168 -9.36 -21.57 -1.80
CA LYS A 168 -8.37 -22.47 -2.41
C LYS A 168 -6.98 -21.83 -2.53
N GLU A 169 -6.72 -20.73 -1.82
CA GLU A 169 -5.40 -20.10 -1.77
C GLU A 169 -4.40 -21.03 -1.07
N ASP A 170 -3.21 -21.16 -1.66
CA ASP A 170 -2.01 -21.59 -0.96
C ASP A 170 -1.15 -20.37 -0.54
N GLU A 171 0.06 -20.63 -0.02
CA GLU A 171 0.95 -19.57 0.48
C GLU A 171 1.44 -18.63 -0.64
N ILE A 172 1.72 -19.16 -1.84
CA ILE A 172 2.11 -18.35 -3.00
C ILE A 172 0.95 -17.46 -3.43
N ASP A 173 -0.27 -17.99 -3.47
CA ASP A 173 -1.47 -17.20 -3.79
C ASP A 173 -1.67 -16.07 -2.78
N ALA A 174 -1.54 -16.37 -1.49
CA ALA A 174 -1.64 -15.37 -0.43
C ALA A 174 -0.55 -14.29 -0.55
N PHE A 175 0.69 -14.68 -0.86
CA PHE A 175 1.79 -13.75 -1.13
C PHE A 175 1.46 -12.81 -2.28
N LEU A 176 1.08 -13.35 -3.45
CA LEU A 176 0.76 -12.56 -4.64
C LEU A 176 -0.41 -11.59 -4.42
N ASN A 177 -1.43 -12.01 -3.65
CA ASN A 177 -2.61 -11.20 -3.36
C ASN A 177 -2.31 -10.06 -2.37
N ASP A 178 -1.53 -10.36 -1.33
CA ASP A 178 -1.29 -9.42 -0.25
C ASP A 178 -0.24 -8.36 -0.60
N PHE A 179 0.74 -8.73 -1.42
CA PHE A 179 1.66 -7.77 -2.07
C PHE A 179 1.03 -7.04 -3.26
N GLY A 180 -0.18 -7.43 -3.69
CA GLY A 180 -0.91 -6.76 -4.76
C GLY A 180 -0.36 -7.02 -6.16
N LEU A 181 0.44 -8.07 -6.32
CA LEU A 181 1.11 -8.44 -7.58
C LEU A 181 0.10 -8.87 -8.65
N ARG A 182 -1.06 -9.42 -8.24
CA ARG A 182 -2.20 -9.69 -9.14
C ARG A 182 -2.98 -8.43 -9.55
N GLY A 183 -2.64 -7.26 -9.02
CA GLY A 183 -3.31 -5.97 -9.26
C GLY A 183 -4.45 -5.68 -8.27
N GLU A 184 -5.14 -4.55 -8.44
CA GLU A 184 -6.16 -4.10 -7.48
C GLU A 184 -7.46 -4.92 -7.49
N ARG A 185 -7.83 -5.44 -8.66
CA ARG A 185 -9.08 -6.18 -8.90
C ARG A 185 -8.82 -7.42 -9.74
N PRO A 186 -8.10 -8.41 -9.19
CA PRO A 186 -7.82 -9.63 -9.93
C PRO A 186 -9.12 -10.42 -10.12
N LYS A 187 -9.32 -10.99 -11.31
CA LYS A 187 -10.44 -11.90 -11.59
C LYS A 187 -10.29 -13.21 -10.82
N GLU A 188 -9.06 -13.70 -10.72
CA GLU A 188 -8.69 -14.93 -10.02
C GLU A 188 -7.75 -14.60 -8.87
N LYS A 189 -8.05 -15.16 -7.69
CA LYS A 189 -7.24 -14.99 -6.48
C LYS A 189 -6.43 -16.24 -6.12
N SER A 190 -6.63 -17.35 -6.81
CA SER A 190 -5.88 -18.58 -6.61
C SER A 190 -5.75 -19.35 -7.91
N GLY A 191 -4.82 -20.30 -7.94
CA GLY A 191 -4.59 -21.16 -9.10
C GLY A 191 -3.62 -20.58 -10.14
N LYS A 192 -3.60 -21.20 -11.33
CA LYS A 192 -2.57 -21.04 -12.37
C LYS A 192 -2.80 -19.84 -13.30
N ASP A 193 -3.05 -18.65 -12.76
CA ASP A 193 -3.10 -17.45 -13.59
C ASP A 193 -1.69 -17.01 -14.01
N LEU A 194 -1.63 -16.14 -15.03
CA LEU A 194 -0.37 -15.64 -15.60
C LEU A 194 0.58 -15.03 -14.55
N THR A 195 0.06 -14.33 -13.54
CA THR A 195 0.89 -13.70 -12.50
C THR A 195 1.62 -14.76 -11.68
N ARG A 196 0.91 -15.83 -11.32
CA ARG A 196 1.49 -16.95 -10.58
C ARG A 196 2.52 -17.70 -11.41
N LEU A 197 2.20 -18.02 -12.67
CA LEU A 197 3.12 -18.74 -13.55
C LEU A 197 4.43 -17.97 -13.75
N ILE A 198 4.36 -16.65 -13.93
CA ILE A 198 5.55 -15.79 -14.03
C ILE A 198 6.34 -15.82 -12.73
N PHE A 199 5.68 -15.68 -11.58
CA PHE A 199 6.36 -15.67 -10.29
C PHE A 199 7.07 -17.00 -9.99
N GLU A 200 6.41 -18.14 -10.22
CA GLU A 200 7.01 -19.47 -10.05
C GLU A 200 8.19 -19.69 -11.02
N LYS A 201 8.09 -19.17 -12.24
CA LYS A 201 9.20 -19.19 -13.20
C LYS A 201 10.37 -18.32 -12.71
N MET A 202 10.11 -17.11 -12.22
CA MET A 202 11.14 -16.23 -11.65
C MET A 202 11.86 -16.88 -10.46
N LEU A 203 11.15 -17.59 -9.60
CA LEU A 203 11.73 -18.30 -8.46
C LEU A 203 12.66 -19.46 -8.85
N SER A 204 12.47 -20.04 -10.04
CA SER A 204 13.22 -21.22 -10.51
C SER A 204 14.19 -20.92 -11.65
N ALA A 205 14.16 -19.71 -12.21
CA ALA A 205 15.01 -19.31 -13.33
C ALA A 205 16.48 -19.13 -12.90
N ASN A 206 17.39 -19.53 -13.78
CA ASN A 206 18.85 -19.33 -13.62
C ASN A 206 19.40 -18.25 -14.56
N HIS A 207 18.52 -17.49 -15.20
CA HIS A 207 18.84 -16.34 -16.04
C HIS A 207 17.70 -15.31 -15.98
N PRO A 208 17.96 -14.05 -16.36
CA PRO A 208 16.89 -13.07 -16.53
C PRO A 208 15.89 -13.52 -17.60
N ILE A 209 14.59 -13.41 -17.32
CA ILE A 209 13.53 -13.80 -18.25
C ILE A 209 13.25 -12.63 -19.20
N SER A 210 13.44 -12.86 -20.50
CA SER A 210 13.16 -11.83 -21.51
C SER A 210 11.66 -11.76 -21.84
N LEU A 211 11.19 -10.60 -22.36
CA LEU A 211 9.80 -10.48 -22.82
C LEU A 211 9.49 -11.44 -23.98
N ASP A 212 10.45 -11.68 -24.88
CA ASP A 212 10.22 -12.52 -26.05
C ASP A 212 10.14 -14.01 -25.66
N GLU A 213 10.98 -14.44 -24.71
CA GLU A 213 10.87 -15.75 -24.07
C GLU A 213 9.51 -15.91 -23.37
N ALA A 214 9.10 -14.91 -22.59
CA ALA A 214 7.81 -14.92 -21.91
C ALA A 214 6.61 -15.02 -22.88
N VAL A 215 6.69 -14.36 -24.04
CA VAL A 215 5.68 -14.46 -25.10
C VAL A 215 5.65 -15.87 -25.67
N ALA A 216 6.82 -16.46 -25.94
CA ALA A 216 6.93 -17.82 -26.46
C ALA A 216 6.40 -18.86 -25.47
N GLU A 217 6.66 -18.69 -24.17
CA GLU A 217 6.28 -19.67 -23.14
C GLU A 217 4.79 -19.60 -22.75
N TRP A 218 4.22 -18.40 -22.59
CA TRP A 218 2.85 -18.24 -22.08
C TRP A 218 1.80 -17.84 -23.12
N GLY A 219 2.21 -17.55 -24.37
CA GLY A 219 1.30 -17.15 -25.45
C GLY A 219 0.50 -15.87 -25.16
N ALA A 220 0.91 -15.09 -24.14
CA ALA A 220 0.28 -13.84 -23.76
C ALA A 220 0.82 -12.69 -24.62
N THR A 221 0.03 -11.63 -24.76
CA THR A 221 0.48 -10.46 -25.52
C THR A 221 1.61 -9.73 -24.80
N ARG A 222 2.59 -9.23 -25.57
CA ARG A 222 3.72 -8.44 -25.05
C ARG A 222 3.30 -7.32 -24.09
N PRO A 223 2.25 -6.50 -24.35
CA PRO A 223 1.81 -5.46 -23.42
C PRO A 223 1.19 -5.98 -22.11
N ARG A 224 0.66 -7.21 -22.10
CA ARG A 224 0.13 -7.85 -20.88
C ARG A 224 1.26 -8.39 -20.01
N LEU A 225 2.28 -8.98 -20.62
CA LEU A 225 3.48 -9.44 -19.94
C LEU A 225 4.29 -8.28 -19.37
N ALA A 226 4.53 -7.23 -20.17
CA ALA A 226 5.22 -6.02 -19.72
C ALA A 226 4.57 -5.43 -18.47
N ARG A 227 3.24 -5.18 -18.49
CA ARG A 227 2.50 -4.72 -17.30
C ARG A 227 2.58 -5.66 -16.09
N THR A 228 2.81 -6.95 -16.31
CA THR A 228 2.95 -7.90 -15.22
C THR A 228 4.35 -7.82 -14.62
N PHE A 229 5.39 -7.82 -15.44
CA PHE A 229 6.77 -7.55 -14.99
C PHE A 229 6.93 -6.19 -14.33
N ASP A 230 6.30 -5.14 -14.86
CA ASP A 230 6.27 -3.80 -14.26
C ASP A 230 5.71 -3.84 -12.82
N ARG A 231 4.70 -4.67 -12.55
CA ARG A 231 4.18 -4.80 -11.17
C ARG A 231 5.17 -5.48 -10.23
N PHE A 232 5.92 -6.47 -10.73
CA PHE A 232 6.98 -7.10 -9.94
C PHE A 232 8.14 -6.12 -9.69
N ARG A 233 8.60 -5.42 -10.73
CA ARG A 233 9.64 -4.38 -10.64
C ARG A 233 9.26 -3.26 -9.69
N ALA A 234 8.06 -2.70 -9.80
CA ALA A 234 7.57 -1.67 -8.89
C ALA A 234 7.46 -2.18 -7.44
N ALA A 235 7.29 -3.48 -7.21
CA ALA A 235 7.31 -4.07 -5.87
C ALA A 235 8.73 -4.39 -5.36
N GLY A 236 9.77 -4.09 -6.14
CA GLY A 236 11.17 -4.42 -5.81
C GLY A 236 11.56 -5.87 -6.09
N LEU A 237 10.77 -6.60 -6.89
CA LEU A 237 11.03 -7.98 -7.33
C LEU A 237 11.54 -7.93 -8.78
N ALA A 238 12.84 -7.66 -8.95
CA ALA A 238 13.50 -7.50 -10.25
C ALA A 238 14.64 -8.51 -10.44
#